data_AF-A0A1C4FX70-F1
#
_entry.id   AF-A0A1C4FX70-F1
#
_cell.length_a   1.000
_cell.length_b   1.000
_cell.length_c   1.000
_cell.angle_alpha   90.00
_cell.angle_beta   90.00
_cell.angle_gamma   90.00
#
_symmetry.space_group_name_H-M   'P 1'
#
loop_
_entity.id
_entity.type
_entity.pdbx_description
1 polymer ?
#
loop_
_entity_poly.entity_id
_entity_poly.type
_entity_poly.pdbx_seq_one_letter_code
_entity_poly.pdbx_strand_id
1 'polypeptide(L)'
;MHFYWRGFDGDYTWNDDNYKKFMTDGTGYPMYRTTDSLLWGTGKVDGYYSYTVVDWSGDIFELFSKDNDADFSYYSKWLISSIRAYRKRGKIFMFPRRFRLTL
;
A
#
# COMPACT_ATOMS: atom_id res chain seq x y z
N MET A 1 17.00 0.99 -0.51
CA MET A 1 16.45 1.58 0.75
C MET A 1 14.95 1.70 0.56
N HIS A 2 14.17 0.91 1.30
CA HIS A 2 12.71 0.88 1.19
C HIS A 2 12.11 1.75 2.29
N PHE A 3 11.23 2.67 1.90
CA PHE A 3 10.49 3.53 2.82
C PHE A 3 9.01 3.13 2.82
N TYR A 4 8.29 3.50 3.88
CA TYR A 4 6.87 3.20 4.09
C TYR A 4 6.14 4.51 4.47
N TRP A 5 4.96 4.78 3.91
CA TRP A 5 4.20 6.00 4.21
C TRP A 5 2.67 5.79 4.38
N ARG A 6 2.03 6.86 4.90
CA ARG A 6 0.74 7.04 5.64
C ARG A 6 -0.54 6.31 5.19
N GLY A 7 -1.41 6.04 6.18
CA GLY A 7 -2.87 5.89 6.03
C GLY A 7 -3.63 7.20 6.33
N PHE A 8 -4.80 7.38 5.69
CA PHE A 8 -5.71 8.52 5.87
C PHE A 8 -6.78 8.20 6.93
N ASP A 9 -7.02 9.12 7.85
CA ASP A 9 -8.19 9.10 8.73
C ASP A 9 -9.40 9.69 7.97
N GLY A 10 -10.51 8.96 7.90
CA GLY A 10 -11.82 9.63 8.06
C GLY A 10 -12.98 9.23 7.14
N ASP A 11 -12.80 9.08 5.82
CA ASP A 11 -13.98 9.17 4.92
C ASP A 11 -14.37 7.88 4.17
N TYR A 12 -13.50 6.86 4.13
CA TYR A 12 -13.74 5.67 3.31
C TYR A 12 -13.62 4.39 4.13
N THR A 13 -14.77 3.78 4.44
CA THR A 13 -14.88 2.48 5.12
C THR A 13 -14.74 1.30 4.14
N TRP A 14 -14.67 1.57 2.82
CA TRP A 14 -14.65 0.55 1.78
C TRP A 14 -13.93 1.02 0.52
N ASN A 15 -13.21 0.09 -0.11
CA ASN A 15 -12.46 0.30 -1.34
C ASN A 15 -13.36 0.41 -2.58
N ASP A 16 -14.29 1.36 -2.63
CA ASP A 16 -15.18 1.59 -3.78
C ASP A 16 -14.47 2.28 -4.96
N ASP A 17 -15.20 2.54 -6.04
CA ASP A 17 -14.63 3.12 -7.26
C ASP A 17 -14.19 4.58 -7.07
N ASN A 18 -14.86 5.32 -6.17
CA ASN A 18 -14.47 6.68 -5.81
C ASN A 18 -13.15 6.68 -5.04
N TYR A 19 -12.99 5.75 -4.09
CA TYR A 19 -11.76 5.60 -3.32
C TYR A 19 -10.61 5.12 -4.20
N LYS A 20 -10.87 4.19 -5.14
CA LYS A 20 -9.87 3.82 -6.16
C LYS A 20 -9.42 5.02 -6.98
N LYS A 21 -10.35 5.88 -7.40
CA LYS A 21 -10.04 7.12 -8.13
C LYS A 21 -9.23 8.08 -7.27
N PHE A 22 -9.67 8.34 -6.04
CA PHE A 22 -8.94 9.16 -5.07
C PHE A 22 -7.50 8.66 -4.88
N MET A 23 -7.31 7.34 -4.70
CA MET A 23 -5.99 6.74 -4.58
C MET A 23 -5.16 6.89 -5.86
N THR A 24 -5.78 6.71 -7.04
CA THR A 24 -5.11 6.90 -8.34
C THR A 24 -4.62 8.34 -8.52
N ASP A 25 -5.47 9.31 -8.16
CA ASP A 25 -5.15 10.74 -8.24
C ASP A 25 -4.07 11.11 -7.21
N GLY A 26 -4.09 10.48 -6.03
CA GLY A 26 -3.14 10.73 -4.95
C GLY A 26 -1.76 10.09 -5.13
N THR A 27 -1.68 8.89 -5.69
CA THR A 27 -0.40 8.20 -5.94
C THR A 27 0.23 8.58 -7.28
N GLY A 28 -0.56 9.08 -8.23
CA GLY A 28 -0.07 9.40 -9.57
C GLY A 28 0.11 8.18 -10.49
N TYR A 29 -0.45 7.01 -10.13
CA TYR A 29 -0.49 5.84 -10.99
C TYR A 29 -1.79 5.02 -10.83
N PRO A 30 -2.18 4.24 -11.85
CA PRO A 30 -3.42 3.46 -11.80
C PRO A 30 -3.48 2.48 -10.62
N MET A 31 -4.62 2.49 -9.93
CA MET A 31 -4.96 1.51 -8.91
C MET A 31 -5.92 0.45 -9.44
N TYR A 32 -5.75 -0.78 -8.97
CA TYR A 32 -6.52 -1.97 -9.35
C TYR A 32 -7.13 -2.60 -8.12
N ARG A 33 -8.34 -3.16 -8.26
CA ARG A 33 -9.00 -3.90 -7.20
C ARG A 33 -8.78 -5.39 -7.39
N THR A 34 -8.41 -6.09 -6.33
CA THR A 34 -8.32 -7.56 -6.33
C THR A 34 -9.71 -8.18 -6.14
N THR A 35 -9.82 -9.49 -6.37
CA THR A 35 -11.08 -10.23 -6.14
C THR A 35 -11.53 -10.20 -4.69
N ASP A 36 -10.59 -10.10 -3.76
CA ASP A 36 -10.85 -9.94 -2.32
C ASP A 36 -10.98 -8.46 -1.89
N SER A 37 -11.16 -7.51 -2.81
CA SER A 37 -11.41 -6.09 -2.52
C SER A 37 -10.26 -5.28 -1.90
N LEU A 38 -9.01 -5.75 -2.00
CA LEU A 38 -7.85 -4.91 -1.78
C LEU A 38 -7.66 -3.96 -2.97
N LEU A 39 -7.21 -2.73 -2.73
CA LEU A 39 -6.63 -1.94 -3.81
C LEU A 39 -5.14 -2.18 -3.87
N TRP A 40 -4.57 -2.14 -5.06
CA TRP A 40 -3.13 -2.14 -5.25
C TRP A 40 -2.75 -1.41 -6.52
N GLY A 41 -1.54 -0.90 -6.60
CA GLY A 41 -1.02 -0.24 -7.79
C GLY A 41 0.49 -0.19 -7.77
N THR A 42 1.08 0.00 -8.94
CA THR A 42 2.52 0.23 -9.07
C THR A 42 2.81 1.24 -10.15
N GLY A 43 3.82 2.06 -9.93
CA GLY A 43 4.19 3.13 -10.83
C GLY A 43 5.56 3.70 -10.49
N LYS A 44 5.93 4.79 -11.18
CA LYS A 44 7.16 5.53 -10.93
C LYS A 44 6.82 6.98 -10.61
N VAL A 45 7.26 7.44 -9.43
CA VAL A 45 7.01 8.79 -8.91
C VAL A 45 8.33 9.36 -8.41
N ASP A 46 8.66 10.59 -8.80
CA ASP A 46 9.88 11.31 -8.38
C ASP A 46 11.19 10.49 -8.51
N GLY A 47 11.26 9.65 -9.54
CA GLY A 47 12.44 8.81 -9.81
C GLY A 47 12.48 7.49 -9.04
N TYR A 48 11.50 7.21 -8.18
CA TYR A 48 11.37 5.96 -7.44
C TYR A 48 10.21 5.11 -7.99
N TYR A 49 10.41 3.81 -8.05
CA TYR A 49 9.33 2.85 -8.23
C TYR A 49 8.57 2.73 -6.91
N SER A 50 7.23 2.77 -7.00
CA SER A 50 6.34 2.58 -5.87
C SER A 50 5.38 1.42 -6.11
N TYR A 51 5.07 0.69 -5.04
CA TYR A 51 4.06 -0.35 -4.98
C TYR A 51 3.17 -0.09 -3.76
N THR A 52 1.90 0.22 -4.00
CA THR A 52 0.91 0.53 -2.96
C THR A 52 -0.09 -0.61 -2.84
N VAL A 53 -0.50 -0.92 -1.62
CA VAL A 53 -1.64 -1.76 -1.29
C VAL A 53 -2.52 -0.99 -0.30
N VAL A 54 -3.83 -1.00 -0.51
CA VAL A 54 -4.80 -0.48 0.46
C VAL A 54 -5.67 -1.62 0.94
N ASP A 55 -5.73 -1.80 2.25
CA ASP A 55 -6.50 -2.89 2.84
C ASP A 55 -7.99 -2.58 2.96
N TRP A 56 -8.74 -3.51 3.53
CA TRP A 56 -10.19 -3.39 3.71
C TRP A 56 -10.61 -2.32 4.71
N SER A 57 -9.69 -1.87 5.54
CA SER A 57 -9.89 -0.82 6.53
C SER A 57 -9.46 0.55 6.00
N GLY A 58 -8.99 0.63 4.76
CA GLY A 58 -8.43 1.85 4.18
C GLY A 58 -6.97 2.10 4.59
N ASP A 59 -6.31 1.13 5.23
CA ASP A 59 -4.91 1.26 5.60
C ASP A 59 -4.03 1.12 4.36
N ILE A 60 -3.17 2.11 4.13
CA ILE A 60 -2.29 2.19 2.98
C ILE A 60 -0.90 1.67 3.39
N PHE A 61 -0.38 0.77 2.56
CA PHE A 61 0.95 0.19 2.69
C PHE A 61 1.71 0.42 1.39
N GLU A 62 2.90 1.01 1.49
CA GLU A 62 3.66 1.40 0.30
C GLU A 62 5.12 0.94 0.42
N LEU A 63 5.65 0.41 -0.69
CA LEU A 63 7.04 0.06 -0.87
C LEU A 63 7.64 0.94 -1.96
N PHE A 64 8.80 1.54 -1.67
CA PHE A 64 9.57 2.30 -2.66
C PHE A 64 10.89 1.63 -2.99
N SER A 65 11.36 1.79 -4.22
CA SER A 65 12.69 1.38 -4.66
C SER A 65 13.25 2.35 -5.72
N LYS A 66 14.57 2.52 -5.77
CA LYS A 66 15.22 3.19 -6.92
C LYS A 66 15.25 2.29 -8.14
N ASP A 67 15.32 0.98 -7.89
CA ASP A 67 15.53 -0.05 -8.89
C ASP A 67 14.25 -0.87 -9.06
N ASN A 68 13.87 -1.14 -10.32
CA ASN A 68 12.77 -2.04 -10.67
C ASN A 68 13.32 -3.42 -11.01
N ASP A 69 13.75 -4.12 -9.98
CA ASP A 69 14.44 -5.41 -10.08
C ASP A 69 13.59 -6.55 -9.51
N ALA A 70 14.19 -7.75 -9.52
CA ALA A 70 13.57 -8.95 -8.99
C ALA A 70 13.24 -8.83 -7.49
N ASP A 71 14.05 -8.10 -6.73
CA ASP A 71 13.87 -7.90 -5.29
C ASP A 71 12.67 -7.00 -5.02
N PHE A 72 12.51 -5.89 -5.75
CA PHE A 72 11.34 -5.04 -5.64
C PHE A 72 10.04 -5.81 -5.98
N SER A 73 10.08 -6.63 -7.04
CA SER A 73 8.96 -7.51 -7.39
C SER A 73 8.66 -8.53 -6.29
N TYR A 74 9.70 -9.12 -5.70
CA TYR A 74 9.59 -10.09 -4.61
C TYR A 74 8.93 -9.47 -3.37
N TYR A 75 9.42 -8.32 -2.91
CA TYR A 75 8.86 -7.64 -1.73
C TYR A 75 7.44 -7.12 -1.96
N SER A 76 7.11 -6.68 -3.18
CA SER A 76 5.75 -6.29 -3.55
C SER A 76 4.76 -7.46 -3.39
N LYS A 77 5.12 -8.65 -3.88
CA LYS A 77 4.31 -9.87 -3.72
C LYS A 77 4.23 -10.30 -2.25
N TRP A 78 5.33 -10.19 -1.51
CA TRP A 78 5.37 -10.51 -0.09
C TRP A 78 4.45 -9.59 0.72
N LEU A 79 4.42 -8.29 0.43
CA LEU A 79 3.58 -7.32 1.14
C LEU A 79 2.10 -7.70 1.08
N ILE A 80 1.54 -7.80 -0.12
CA ILE A 80 0.11 -8.10 -0.30
C ILE A 80 -0.25 -9.49 0.28
N SER A 81 0.65 -10.46 0.17
CA SER A 81 0.45 -11.80 0.74
C SER A 81 0.46 -11.78 2.27
N SER A 82 1.30 -10.95 2.87
CA SER A 82 1.40 -10.81 4.32
C SER A 82 0.15 -10.14 4.91
N ILE A 83 -0.34 -9.07 4.26
CA ILE A 83 -1.60 -8.41 4.62
C ILE A 83 -2.76 -9.43 4.67
N ARG A 84 -2.89 -10.24 3.61
CA ARG A 84 -3.90 -11.31 3.54
C ARG A 84 -3.72 -12.36 4.63
N ALA A 85 -2.49 -12.79 4.89
CA ALA A 85 -2.19 -13.81 5.90
C ALA A 85 -2.56 -13.36 7.32
N TYR A 86 -2.35 -12.08 7.65
CA TYR A 86 -2.73 -11.50 8.94
C TYR A 86 -4.25 -11.45 9.09
N ARG A 87 -4.97 -10.94 8.08
CA ARG A 87 -6.44 -10.92 8.09
C ARG A 87 -7.03 -12.31 8.27
N LYS A 88 -6.49 -13.32 7.56
CA LYS A 88 -6.95 -14.72 7.69
C LYS A 88 -6.84 -15.25 9.13
N ARG A 89 -5.94 -14.69 9.93
CA ARG A 89 -5.73 -15.03 11.34
C ARG A 89 -6.48 -14.12 12.31
N GLY A 90 -7.35 -13.23 11.82
CA GLY A 90 -8.05 -12.25 12.64
C GLY A 90 -7.13 -11.17 13.22
N LYS A 91 -5.98 -10.91 12.56
CA LYS A 91 -4.98 -9.93 13.01
C LYS A 91 -4.91 -8.76 12.03
N ILE A 92 -4.55 -7.59 12.55
CA ILE A 92 -4.26 -6.40 11.75
C ILE A 92 -2.81 -6.47 11.30
N PHE A 93 -2.56 -6.31 10.00
CA PHE A 93 -1.21 -6.20 9.48
C PHE A 93 -0.66 -4.82 9.81
N MET A 94 0.46 -4.75 10.51
CA MET A 94 1.06 -3.49 10.93
C MET A 94 2.55 -3.50 10.61
N PHE A 95 3.03 -2.44 9.96
CA PHE A 95 4.44 -2.07 10.06
C PHE A 95 4.61 -1.12 11.25
N PRO A 96 5.61 -1.33 12.11
CA PRO A 96 5.97 -0.31 13.09
C PRO A 96 6.36 0.96 12.33
N ARG A 97 5.53 2.00 12.47
CA ARG A 97 5.93 3.34 12.05
C ARG A 97 7.18 3.65 12.89
N ARG A 98 8.29 4.06 12.27
CA ARG A 98 9.29 4.81 13.03
C ARG A 98 8.52 6.02 13.56
N PHE A 99 8.15 5.99 14.84
CA PHE A 99 7.81 7.21 15.55
C PHE A 99 8.97 8.15 15.26
N ARG A 100 8.71 9.27 14.60
CA ARG A 100 9.60 10.42 14.77
C ARG A 100 9.54 10.67 16.26
N LEU A 101 10.53 10.20 17.00
CA LEU A 101 10.89 10.80 18.28
C LEU A 101 11.31 12.23 17.89
N THR A 102 10.34 13.12 17.82
CA THR A 102 10.59 14.54 18.00
C THR A 102 11.17 14.66 19.41
N LEU A 103 12.49 14.87 19.47
CA LEU A 103 13.14 15.48 20.62
C LEU A 103 12.69 16.94 20.71
#